data_AF-A0A3E5EPV7-F1
#
_entry.id   AF-A0A3E5EPV7-F1
#
_cell.length_a   1.000
_cell.length_b   1.000
_cell.length_c   1.000
_cell.angle_alpha   90.00
_cell.angle_beta   90.00
_cell.angle_gamma   90.00
#
_symmetry.space_group_name_H-M   'P 1'
#
loop_
_entity.id
_entity.type
_entity.pdbx_description
1 polymer ?
#
loop_
_entity_poly.entity_id
_entity_poly.type
_entity_poly.pdbx_seq_one_letter_code
_entity_poly.pdbx_strand_id
1 'polypeptide(L)'
;MIHIKDRLSDYHDFMKKLVDDHQMVLASDVMDMIEQIKDDLEQDEKENGWIPVSERLPEESDYYMAYIYNEILNKYYCRSEWFSINNNYYGELVWIDLKSYEKVVAWRSLPEPYKED
;
A
#
# COMPACT_ATOMS: atom_id res chain seq x y z
N MET A 1 -6.06 6.50 -0.59
CA MET A 1 -6.98 5.35 -0.84
C MET A 1 -8.42 5.77 -1.17
N ILE A 2 -8.74 7.06 -1.30
CA ILE A 2 -10.06 7.56 -1.72
C ILE A 2 -10.06 7.88 -3.23
N HIS A 3 -8.90 8.24 -3.78
CA HIS A 3 -8.76 8.81 -5.12
C HIS A 3 -9.16 7.85 -6.25
N ILE A 4 -8.66 6.60 -6.24
CA ILE A 4 -8.94 5.66 -7.32
C ILE A 4 -10.40 5.18 -7.33
N LYS A 5 -11.02 5.08 -6.15
CA LYS A 5 -12.41 4.60 -6.01
C LYS A 5 -13.40 5.65 -6.54
N ASP A 6 -13.15 6.91 -6.23
CA ASP A 6 -13.97 8.02 -6.70
C ASP A 6 -13.86 8.16 -8.24
N ARG A 7 -12.63 8.12 -8.79
CA ARG A 7 -12.41 8.18 -10.25
C ARG A 7 -13.09 7.04 -10.99
N LEU A 8 -13.01 5.81 -10.49
CA LEU A 8 -13.70 4.66 -11.09
C LEU A 8 -15.22 4.81 -11.05
N SER A 9 -15.77 5.43 -10.00
CA SER A 9 -17.20 5.70 -9.91
C SER A 9 -17.64 6.73 -10.95
N ASP A 10 -16.88 7.83 -11.10
CA ASP A 10 -17.14 8.85 -12.13
C ASP A 10 -17.11 8.25 -13.54
N TYR A 11 -16.13 7.38 -13.82
CA TYR A 11 -16.01 6.71 -15.12
C TYR A 11 -17.11 5.69 -15.37
N HIS A 12 -17.57 4.98 -14.35
CA HIS A 12 -18.73 4.11 -14.47
C HIS A 12 -19.97 4.90 -14.90
N ASP A 13 -20.22 6.05 -14.25
CA ASP A 13 -21.37 6.90 -14.55
C ASP A 13 -21.27 7.54 -15.94
N PHE A 14 -20.07 7.98 -16.33
CA PHE A 14 -19.79 8.45 -17.68
C PHE A 14 -20.07 7.38 -18.74
N MET A 15 -19.54 6.17 -18.56
CA MET A 15 -19.74 5.06 -19.49
C MET A 15 -21.21 4.65 -19.58
N LYS A 16 -21.93 4.64 -18.46
CA LYS A 16 -23.36 4.35 -18.43
C LYS A 16 -24.16 5.36 -19.27
N LYS A 17 -23.83 6.64 -19.17
CA LYS A 17 -24.47 7.68 -19.98
C LYS A 17 -24.22 7.49 -21.49
N LEU A 18 -23.00 7.12 -21.88
CA LEU A 18 -22.69 6.83 -23.28
C LEU A 18 -23.52 5.65 -23.83
N VAL A 19 -23.69 4.61 -23.01
CA VAL A 19 -24.54 3.45 -23.35
C VAL A 19 -25.99 3.86 -23.51
N ASP A 20 -26.54 4.62 -22.55
CA ASP A 20 -27.93 5.06 -22.57
C ASP A 20 -28.22 5.97 -23.78
N ASP A 21 -27.30 6.91 -24.07
CA ASP A 21 -27.42 7.88 -25.16
C ASP A 21 -26.92 7.33 -26.52
N HIS A 22 -26.48 6.07 -26.58
CA HIS A 22 -25.93 5.40 -27.78
C HIS A 22 -24.78 6.19 -28.43
N GLN A 23 -23.93 6.81 -27.61
CA GLN A 23 -22.81 7.64 -28.05
C GLN A 23 -21.56 6.80 -28.29
N MET A 24 -20.76 7.20 -29.28
CA MET A 24 -19.44 6.63 -29.53
C MET A 24 -18.39 7.36 -28.69
N VAL A 25 -17.37 6.62 -28.25
CA VAL A 25 -16.19 7.17 -27.56
C VAL A 25 -14.96 6.96 -28.44
N LEU A 26 -14.02 7.91 -28.42
CA LEU A 26 -12.77 7.75 -29.14
C LEU A 26 -11.83 6.86 -28.34
N ALA A 27 -11.01 6.08 -29.04
CA ALA A 27 -9.97 5.29 -28.40
C ALA A 27 -8.96 6.18 -27.64
N SER A 28 -8.77 7.43 -28.07
CA SER A 28 -7.97 8.43 -27.35
C SER A 28 -8.54 8.73 -25.96
N ASP A 29 -9.85 8.90 -25.84
CA ASP A 29 -10.50 9.25 -24.57
C ASP A 29 -10.34 8.09 -23.57
N VAL A 30 -10.47 6.85 -24.06
CA VAL A 30 -10.23 5.65 -23.24
C VAL A 30 -8.76 5.54 -22.83
N MET A 31 -7.82 5.91 -23.70
CA MET A 31 -6.40 5.95 -23.35
C MET A 31 -6.11 6.98 -22.25
N ASP A 32 -6.67 8.18 -22.36
CA ASP A 32 -6.53 9.24 -21.34
C ASP A 32 -7.11 8.79 -19.99
N MET A 33 -8.25 8.09 -19.99
CA MET A 33 -8.83 7.51 -18.78
C MET A 33 -7.90 6.48 -18.12
N ILE A 34 -7.24 5.63 -18.92
CA ILE A 34 -6.27 4.63 -18.42
C ILE A 34 -5.05 5.32 -17.82
N GLU A 35 -4.52 6.36 -18.47
CA GLU A 35 -3.37 7.13 -17.95
C GLU A 35 -3.72 7.77 -16.60
N GLN A 36 -4.89 8.37 -16.48
CA GLN A 36 -5.36 8.92 -15.21
C GLN A 36 -5.50 7.83 -14.12
N ILE A 37 -6.01 6.64 -14.43
CA ILE A 37 -6.08 5.55 -13.44
C ILE A 37 -4.67 5.12 -12.99
N LYS A 38 -3.68 5.11 -13.89
CA LYS A 38 -2.30 4.80 -13.52
C LYS A 38 -1.72 5.84 -12.58
N ASP A 39 -1.93 7.12 -12.86
CA ASP A 39 -1.46 8.22 -12.01
C ASP A 39 -2.07 8.14 -10.61
N ASP A 40 -3.39 7.86 -10.52
CA ASP A 40 -4.05 7.64 -9.22
C ASP A 40 -3.48 6.44 -8.48
N LEU A 41 -3.16 5.36 -9.18
CA LEU A 41 -2.59 4.17 -8.57
C LEU A 41 -1.19 4.46 -8.02
N GLU A 42 -0.33 5.13 -8.79
CA GLU A 42 0.99 5.56 -8.31
C GLU A 42 0.90 6.52 -7.12
N GLN A 43 -0.09 7.41 -7.14
CA GLN A 43 -0.35 8.31 -6.02
C GLN A 43 -0.83 7.55 -4.79
N ASP A 44 -1.83 6.66 -4.93
CA ASP A 44 -2.33 5.84 -3.83
C ASP A 44 -1.23 4.91 -3.27
N GLU A 45 -0.29 4.44 -4.09
CA GLU A 45 0.90 3.69 -3.64
C GLU A 45 1.84 4.56 -2.80
N LYS A 46 2.13 5.80 -3.25
CA LYS A 46 2.92 6.78 -2.48
C LYS A 46 2.22 7.19 -1.19
N GLU A 47 0.90 7.32 -1.22
CA GLU A 47 0.07 7.69 -0.08
C GLU A 47 -0.26 6.50 0.83
N ASN A 48 0.04 5.26 0.43
CA ASN A 48 -0.29 4.06 1.19
C ASN A 48 0.55 3.90 2.47
N GLY A 49 1.26 4.94 2.89
CA GLY A 49 1.88 5.08 4.20
C GLY A 49 3.05 4.14 4.45
N TRP A 50 3.50 3.40 3.43
CA TRP A 50 4.66 2.52 3.54
C TRP A 50 5.94 3.34 3.54
N ILE A 51 6.73 3.12 4.56
CA ILE A 51 8.02 3.74 4.80
C ILE A 51 9.09 2.67 4.58
N PRO A 52 9.94 2.80 3.56
CA PRO A 52 11.04 1.87 3.35
C PRO A 52 11.96 1.83 4.59
N VAL A 53 12.42 0.64 4.99
CA VAL A 53 13.38 0.54 6.12
C VAL A 53 14.70 1.25 5.83
N SER A 54 15.04 1.41 4.55
CA SER A 54 16.19 2.18 4.08
C SER A 54 16.00 3.70 4.19
N GLU A 55 14.76 4.17 4.27
CA GLU A 55 14.43 5.58 4.51
C GLU A 55 14.50 5.87 6.01
N ARG A 56 13.75 5.12 6.83
CA ARG A 56 13.81 5.19 8.29
C ARG A 56 13.19 3.95 8.93
N LEU A 57 13.55 3.69 10.18
CA LEU A 57 12.91 2.70 11.04
C LEU A 57 11.81 3.35 11.90
N PRO A 58 10.92 2.56 12.53
CA PRO A 58 9.97 3.10 13.49
C PRO A 58 10.65 3.81 14.67
N GLU A 59 9.95 4.80 15.23
CA GLU A 59 10.45 5.65 16.32
C GLU A 59 10.09 5.13 17.71
N GLU A 60 9.16 4.18 17.80
CA GLU A 60 8.69 3.58 19.04
C GLU A 60 8.72 2.05 18.95
N SER A 61 8.81 1.39 20.10
CA SER A 61 8.64 -0.06 20.18
C SER A 61 7.14 -0.38 20.15
N ASP A 62 6.65 -0.91 19.02
CA ASP A 62 5.25 -1.29 18.86
C ASP A 62 5.08 -2.33 17.73
N TYR A 63 3.84 -2.79 17.53
CA TYR A 63 3.43 -3.51 16.34
C TYR A 63 3.21 -2.58 15.16
N TYR A 64 3.84 -2.92 14.04
CA TYR A 64 3.67 -2.26 12.77
C TYR A 64 3.21 -3.25 11.71
N MET A 65 2.54 -2.76 10.68
CA MET A 65 2.37 -3.57 9.48
C MET A 65 3.71 -3.57 8.73
N ALA A 66 4.28 -4.76 8.53
CA ALA A 66 5.57 -4.94 7.87
C ALA A 66 5.40 -5.57 6.50
N TYR A 67 6.09 -5.04 5.50
CA TYR A 67 6.23 -5.62 4.18
C TYR A 67 7.51 -6.45 4.16
N ILE A 68 7.36 -7.76 3.99
CA ILE A 68 8.42 -8.73 4.21
C ILE A 68 8.74 -9.41 2.90
N TYR A 69 10.02 -9.42 2.54
CA TYR A 69 10.57 -10.24 1.47
C TYR A 69 11.04 -11.59 2.03
N ASN A 70 10.61 -12.67 1.40
CA ASN A 70 11.02 -14.03 1.71
C ASN A 70 11.97 -14.57 0.64
N GLU A 71 13.22 -14.81 1.02
CA GLU A 71 14.29 -15.18 0.09
C GLU A 71 14.10 -16.58 -0.49
N ILE A 72 13.52 -17.52 0.27
CA ILE A 72 13.32 -18.90 -0.18
C ILE A 72 12.20 -18.98 -1.21
N LEU A 73 11.10 -18.27 -0.97
CA LEU A 73 9.93 -18.29 -1.84
C LEU A 73 10.01 -17.28 -2.99
N ASN A 74 10.96 -16.33 -2.92
CA ASN A 74 11.07 -15.19 -3.83
C ASN A 74 9.74 -14.42 -3.94
N LYS A 75 9.14 -14.11 -2.79
CA LYS A 75 7.81 -13.47 -2.69
C LYS A 75 7.77 -12.45 -1.57
N TYR A 76 6.85 -11.51 -1.72
CA TYR A 76 6.54 -10.50 -0.71
C TYR A 76 5.19 -10.80 -0.05
N TYR A 77 5.06 -10.45 1.23
CA TYR A 77 3.78 -10.46 1.96
C TYR A 77 3.78 -9.41 3.07
N CYS A 78 2.57 -9.06 3.52
CA CYS A 78 2.35 -8.16 4.65
C CYS A 78 1.94 -8.97 5.88
N ARG A 79 2.50 -8.65 7.05
CA ARG A 79 1.96 -9.09 8.35
C ARG A 79 2.31 -8.10 9.46
N SER A 80 1.58 -8.15 10.56
CA SER A 80 1.92 -7.37 11.76
C SER A 80 3.18 -7.93 12.39
N GLU A 81 4.15 -7.07 12.69
CA GLU A 81 5.40 -7.44 13.36
C GLU A 81 5.75 -6.45 14.46
N TRP A 82 6.35 -6.97 15.54
CA TRP A 82 6.85 -6.15 16.63
C TRP A 82 8.23 -5.59 16.26
N PHE A 83 8.33 -4.26 16.27
CA PHE A 83 9.61 -3.57 16.22
C PHE A 83 10.04 -3.20 17.64
N SER A 84 11.29 -3.50 17.98
CA SER A 84 11.86 -3.21 19.29
C SER A 84 13.03 -2.25 19.17
N ILE A 85 12.88 -1.12 19.86
CA ILE A 85 13.98 -0.23 20.22
C ILE A 85 14.53 -0.77 21.54
N ASN A 86 15.41 -1.76 21.44
CA ASN A 86 15.91 -2.43 22.62
C ASN A 86 16.97 -1.54 23.28
N ASN A 87 16.62 -0.90 24.39
CA ASN A 87 17.53 -0.02 25.15
C ASN A 87 18.53 -0.83 26.01
N ASN A 88 18.93 -2.02 25.54
CA ASN A 88 20.04 -2.77 26.12
C ASN A 88 21.38 -2.05 25.82
N TYR A 89 22.48 -2.50 26.41
CA TYR A 89 23.81 -1.84 26.29
C TYR A 89 24.29 -1.61 24.83
N TYR A 90 23.66 -2.23 23.82
CA TYR A 90 24.03 -2.13 22.41
C TYR A 90 23.02 -1.33 21.55
N GLY A 91 21.87 -0.93 22.10
CA GLY A 91 20.91 -0.05 21.42
C GLY A 91 20.36 -0.61 20.11
N GLU A 92 20.19 -1.92 19.99
CA GLU A 92 19.81 -2.56 18.73
C GLU A 92 18.33 -2.28 18.38
N LEU A 93 18.14 -1.74 17.18
CA LEU A 93 16.86 -1.55 16.52
C LEU A 93 16.52 -2.84 15.74
N VAL A 94 15.54 -3.61 16.20
CA VAL A 94 15.31 -4.96 15.64
C VAL A 94 13.83 -5.28 15.45
N TRP A 95 13.53 -5.87 14.29
CA TRP A 95 12.25 -6.55 14.04
C TRP A 95 12.31 -7.94 14.68
N ILE A 96 11.43 -8.20 15.66
CA ILE A 96 11.42 -9.45 16.42
C ILE A 96 10.70 -10.56 15.63
N ASP A 97 11.02 -11.83 15.91
CA ASP A 97 10.35 -13.03 15.39
C ASP A 97 10.40 -13.25 13.86
N LEU A 98 11.26 -12.52 13.16
CA LEU A 98 11.57 -12.83 11.75
C LEU A 98 12.33 -14.15 11.63
N LYS A 99 11.96 -14.94 10.62
CA LYS A 99 12.78 -16.08 10.21
C LYS A 99 14.07 -15.58 9.56
N SER A 100 15.14 -16.37 9.61
CA SER A 100 16.45 -15.98 9.08
C SER A 100 16.48 -15.65 7.57
N TYR A 101 15.48 -16.12 6.81
CA TYR A 101 15.31 -15.88 5.38
C TYR A 101 14.24 -14.81 5.07
N GLU A 102 13.75 -14.10 6.09
CA GLU A 102 12.76 -13.03 5.97
C GLU A 102 13.43 -11.68 6.24
N LYS A 103 13.08 -10.67 5.44
CA LYS A 103 13.60 -9.31 5.58
C LYS A 103 12.46 -8.31 5.46
N VAL A 104 12.29 -7.46 6.46
CA VAL A 104 11.36 -6.32 6.36
C VAL A 104 11.98 -5.29 5.41
N VAL A 105 11.25 -4.92 4.37
CA VAL A 105 11.71 -3.95 3.35
C VAL A 105 10.99 -2.61 3.49
N ALA A 106 9.79 -2.59 4.03
CA ALA A 106 9.03 -1.39 4.35
C ALA A 106 8.08 -1.65 5.53
N TRP A 107 7.63 -0.59 6.19
CA TRP A 107 6.71 -0.66 7.31
C TRP A 107 5.70 0.48 7.30
N ARG A 108 4.59 0.33 8.02
CA ARG A 108 3.64 1.41 8.30
C ARG A 108 2.93 1.17 9.62
N SER A 109 2.30 2.20 10.19
CA SER A 109 1.39 2.02 11.33
C SER A 109 0.28 1.04 10.97
N LEU A 110 -0.17 0.26 11.95
CA LEU A 110 -1.30 -0.65 11.78
C LEU A 110 -2.53 0.13 11.28
N PRO A 111 -3.33 -0.44 10.36
CA PRO A 111 -4.58 0.17 9.95
C PRO A 111 -5.55 0.24 11.14
N GLU A 112 -6.56 1.11 11.05
CA GLU A 112 -7.62 1.11 12.06
C GLU A 112 -8.26 -0.28 12.17
N PRO A 113 -8.55 -0.76 13.39
CA PRO A 113 -9.22 -2.04 13.58
C PRO A 113 -10.57 -2.05 12.85
N TYR A 114 -10.90 -3.21 12.26
CA TYR A 114 -12.24 -3.43 11.71
C TYR A 114 -13.31 -3.21 12.79
N LYS A 115 -14.37 -2.49 12.41
CA LYS A 115 -15.57 -2.29 13.23
C LYS A 115 -16.73 -2.91 12.47
N GLU A 116 -17.44 -3.82 13.13
CA GLU A 116 -18.70 -4.38 12.62
C GLU A 116 -19.81 -3.35 12.89
N ASP A 117 -20.65 -3.07 11.89
CA ASP A 117 -21.82 -2.17 12.00
C ASP A 117 -23.04 -2.88 12.62
#